data_AF-A0A9P6S1Z8-F1
#
_entry.id   AF-A0A9P6S1Z8-F1
#
_cell.length_a   1.000
_cell.length_b   1.000
_cell.length_c   1.000
_cell.angle_alpha   90.00
_cell.angle_beta   90.00
_cell.angle_gamma   90.00
#
_symmetry.space_group_name_H-M   'P 1'
#
loop_
_entity.id
_entity.type
_entity.pdbx_description
1 polymer ?
#
loop_
_entity_poly.entity_id
_entity_poly.type
_entity_poly.pdbx_seq_one_letter_code
_entity_poly.pdbx_strand_id
1 'polypeptide(L)'
;MDRTVFANGKSLSYGSEDQVLVAASLFSNCFFLERDAEQRAKYLDDIERNWVEGILWADGAIHRLQQGFDLELEKRKTWTVEWTQKWKRFVGNKKQAHVQHRVEWNKWEWRFFVETCENRSLVTGYHLVGGEAHIDRVFNSDGYGLKTCILIESGLNFAKGQMPEFASSHGFRGNCKLVFGVSTLRRAIQELLDQTRPHRADWSKQLRQFKEDRYPWKQKLPVEYRH
;
A
#
# COMPACT_ATOMS: atom_id res chain seq x y z
N MET A 1 20.88 -12.21 -14.39
CA MET A 1 19.81 -11.72 -13.50
C MET A 1 20.01 -10.22 -13.40
N ASP A 2 19.25 -9.43 -14.15
CA ASP A 2 19.31 -7.98 -13.99
C ASP A 2 18.61 -7.61 -12.68
N ARG A 3 19.36 -6.93 -11.82
CA ARG A 3 18.86 -6.37 -10.56
C ARG A 3 19.08 -4.88 -10.65
N THR A 4 18.03 -4.07 -10.77
CA THR A 4 18.19 -2.66 -10.39
C THR A 4 18.13 -2.62 -8.89
N VAL A 5 19.29 -2.38 -8.29
CA VAL A 5 19.40 -2.09 -6.87
C VAL A 5 19.20 -0.59 -6.72
N PHE A 6 18.14 -0.19 -6.02
CA PHE A 6 17.93 1.21 -5.70
C PHE A 6 18.94 1.68 -4.66
N ALA A 7 19.18 2.99 -4.60
CA ALA A 7 20.13 3.62 -3.69
C ALA A 7 19.89 3.29 -2.19
N ASN A 8 18.69 2.81 -1.84
CA ASN A 8 18.32 2.37 -0.49
C ASN A 8 18.53 0.86 -0.24
N GLY A 9 19.25 0.16 -1.12
CA GLY A 9 19.55 -1.28 -0.99
C GLY A 9 18.40 -2.21 -1.35
N LYS A 10 17.23 -1.67 -1.75
CA LYS A 10 16.10 -2.48 -2.23
C LYS A 10 16.38 -2.93 -3.66
N SER A 11 16.34 -4.23 -3.92
CA SER A 11 16.49 -4.77 -5.28
C SER A 11 15.14 -5.03 -5.92
N LEU A 12 14.95 -4.54 -7.15
CA LEU A 12 14.02 -5.14 -8.07
C LEU A 12 14.67 -6.37 -8.68
N SER A 13 14.05 -7.52 -8.50
CA SER A 13 14.43 -8.72 -9.24
C SER A 13 13.77 -8.64 -10.62
N TYR A 14 14.45 -8.11 -11.63
CA TYR A 14 13.99 -8.12 -13.04
C TYR A 14 14.12 -9.52 -13.68
N GLY A 15 13.99 -10.57 -12.87
CA GLY A 15 14.31 -11.94 -13.24
C GLY A 15 13.11 -12.85 -13.48
N SER A 16 11.87 -12.37 -13.34
CA SER A 16 10.68 -13.17 -13.60
C SER A 16 10.01 -12.75 -14.91
N GLU A 17 9.71 -13.74 -15.75
CA GLU A 17 8.95 -13.63 -17.01
C GLU A 17 7.55 -13.00 -16.81
N ASP A 18 7.08 -12.89 -15.57
CA ASP A 18 5.77 -12.35 -15.19
C ASP A 18 5.74 -10.81 -15.03
N GLN A 19 6.84 -10.09 -15.24
CA GLN A 19 6.94 -8.66 -14.92
C GLN A 19 6.56 -7.67 -16.04
N VAL A 20 6.19 -8.14 -17.23
CA VAL A 20 6.13 -7.25 -18.42
C VAL A 20 4.80 -6.50 -18.61
N LEU A 21 3.79 -6.67 -17.75
CA LEU A 21 2.43 -6.18 -18.07
C LEU A 21 1.89 -5.02 -17.22
N VAL A 22 2.72 -4.42 -16.36
CA VAL A 22 2.34 -3.22 -15.62
C VAL A 22 3.16 -2.04 -16.14
N ALA A 23 2.52 -0.88 -16.33
CA ALA A 23 3.18 0.36 -16.72
C ALA A 23 4.55 0.47 -16.03
N ALA A 24 5.61 0.66 -16.82
CA ALA A 24 7.01 0.64 -16.39
C ALA A 24 7.31 1.83 -15.44
N SER A 25 6.78 1.74 -14.23
CA SER A 25 6.93 2.74 -13.18
C SER A 25 7.45 2.07 -11.91
N LEU A 26 8.26 2.82 -11.16
CA LEU A 26 8.76 2.38 -9.86
C LEU A 26 7.62 2.04 -8.91
N PHE A 27 6.58 2.88 -8.90
CA PHE A 27 5.38 2.71 -8.10
C PHE A 27 4.68 1.37 -8.39
N SER A 28 4.42 1.09 -9.67
CA SER A 28 3.82 -0.16 -10.15
C SER A 28 4.57 -1.39 -9.65
N ASN A 29 5.89 -1.43 -9.85
CA ASN A 29 6.71 -2.58 -9.46
C ASN A 29 6.75 -2.78 -7.94
N CYS A 30 6.72 -1.68 -7.19
CA CYS A 30 6.64 -1.69 -5.74
C CYS A 30 5.28 -2.15 -5.21
N PHE A 31 4.20 -1.74 -5.87
CA PHE A 31 2.82 -2.06 -5.49
C PHE A 31 2.50 -3.55 -5.59
N PHE A 32 3.15 -4.25 -6.52
CA PHE A 32 2.94 -5.69 -6.78
C PHE A 32 4.04 -6.60 -6.23
N LEU A 33 4.86 -6.12 -5.29
CA LEU A 33 6.12 -6.74 -4.82
C LEU A 33 6.23 -8.27 -4.93
N GLU A 34 5.26 -9.01 -4.40
CA GLU A 34 5.27 -10.49 -4.31
C GLU A 34 4.26 -11.18 -5.24
N ARG A 35 3.48 -10.42 -6.01
CA ARG A 35 2.43 -10.98 -6.87
C ARG A 35 2.98 -11.38 -8.22
N ASP A 36 2.61 -12.58 -8.69
CA ASP A 36 2.80 -12.98 -10.09
C ASP A 36 1.82 -12.24 -11.03
N ALA A 37 1.94 -12.43 -12.34
CA ALA A 37 1.11 -11.73 -13.31
C ALA A 37 -0.40 -12.00 -13.16
N GLU A 38 -0.80 -13.22 -12.84
CA GLU A 38 -2.22 -13.60 -12.67
C GLU A 38 -2.80 -13.01 -11.38
N GLN A 39 -2.02 -13.04 -10.30
CA GLN A 39 -2.35 -12.41 -9.03
C GLN A 39 -2.45 -10.89 -9.15
N ARG A 40 -1.58 -10.24 -9.95
CA ARG A 40 -1.67 -8.81 -10.26
C ARG A 40 -2.96 -8.47 -11.02
N ALA A 41 -3.28 -9.27 -12.04
CA ALA A 41 -4.52 -9.16 -12.81
C ALA A 41 -5.75 -9.18 -11.91
N LYS A 42 -5.86 -10.26 -11.14
CA LYS A 42 -6.95 -10.45 -10.21
C LYS A 42 -7.04 -9.32 -9.19
N TYR A 43 -5.91 -8.91 -8.63
CA TYR A 43 -5.89 -7.85 -7.61
C TYR A 43 -6.34 -6.50 -8.16
N LEU A 44 -5.94 -6.13 -9.39
CA LEU A 44 -6.42 -4.89 -10.01
C LEU A 44 -7.90 -4.93 -10.37
N ASP A 45 -8.39 -6.06 -10.85
CA ASP A 45 -9.82 -6.25 -11.11
C ASP A 45 -10.64 -6.18 -9.82
N ASP A 46 -10.15 -6.78 -8.73
CA ASP A 46 -10.79 -6.72 -7.43
C ASP A 46 -10.82 -5.28 -6.89
N ILE A 47 -9.73 -4.52 -7.03
CA ILE A 47 -9.70 -3.09 -6.66
C ILE A 47 -10.70 -2.30 -7.51
N GLU A 48 -10.71 -2.49 -8.83
CA GLU A 48 -11.58 -1.72 -9.73
C GLU A 48 -13.06 -2.00 -9.46
N ARG A 49 -13.44 -3.27 -9.27
CA ARG A 49 -14.83 -3.66 -8.95
C ARG A 49 -15.32 -3.04 -7.65
N ASN A 50 -14.46 -2.95 -6.65
CA ASN A 50 -14.82 -2.49 -5.32
C ASN A 50 -14.45 -1.02 -5.07
N TRP A 51 -13.94 -0.30 -6.07
CA TRP A 51 -13.32 1.01 -5.89
C TRP A 51 -14.25 2.03 -5.22
N VAL A 52 -15.46 2.18 -5.75
CA VAL A 52 -16.43 3.17 -5.27
C VAL A 52 -16.89 2.86 -3.84
N GLU A 53 -17.31 1.62 -3.59
CA GLU A 53 -17.76 1.20 -2.26
C GLU A 53 -16.62 1.24 -1.23
N GLY A 54 -15.43 0.80 -1.62
CA GLY A 54 -14.24 0.81 -0.79
C GLY A 54 -13.81 2.22 -0.38
N ILE A 55 -13.86 3.18 -1.32
CA ILE A 55 -13.61 4.60 -1.05
C ILE A 55 -14.64 5.18 -0.10
N LEU A 56 -15.93 4.91 -0.32
CA LEU A 56 -17.01 5.40 0.55
C LEU A 56 -16.85 4.89 1.99
N TRP A 57 -16.54 3.60 2.15
CA TRP A 57 -16.23 3.03 3.47
C TRP A 57 -15.01 3.72 4.10
N ALA A 58 -13.93 3.88 3.32
CA ALA A 58 -12.67 4.44 3.82
C ALA A 58 -12.83 5.91 4.23
N ASP A 59 -13.62 6.69 3.49
CA ASP A 59 -13.93 8.08 3.84
C ASP A 59 -14.73 8.16 5.14
N GLY A 60 -15.69 7.25 5.34
CA GLY A 60 -16.39 7.10 6.61
C GLY A 60 -15.44 6.76 7.78
N ALA A 61 -14.51 5.84 7.56
CA ALA A 61 -13.50 5.47 8.56
C ALA A 61 -12.56 6.65 8.88
N ILE A 62 -12.08 7.39 7.87
CA ILE A 62 -11.24 8.58 8.04
C ILE A 62 -11.97 9.66 8.83
N HIS A 63 -13.25 9.89 8.52
CA HIS A 63 -14.09 10.83 9.26
C HIS A 63 -14.19 10.44 10.75
N ARG A 64 -14.43 9.16 11.05
CA ARG A 64 -14.42 8.64 12.43
C ARG A 64 -13.06 8.81 13.11
N LEU A 65 -11.94 8.56 12.42
CA LEU A 65 -10.60 8.75 12.98
C LEU A 65 -10.29 10.23 13.29
N GLN A 66 -10.85 11.16 12.50
CA GLN A 66 -10.65 12.60 12.68
C GLN A 66 -11.46 13.17 13.85
N GLN A 67 -12.70 12.73 14.01
CA GLN A 67 -13.67 13.37 14.92
C GLN A 67 -14.07 12.50 16.11
N GLY A 68 -13.89 11.18 16.03
CA GLY A 68 -14.55 10.21 16.90
C GLY A 68 -13.75 9.69 18.07
N PHE A 69 -12.53 10.18 18.31
CA PHE A 69 -11.75 9.71 19.46
C PHE A 69 -12.13 10.47 20.75
N ASP A 70 -12.79 9.76 21.65
CA ASP A 70 -13.00 10.17 23.04
C ASP A 70 -12.31 9.16 23.96
N LEU A 71 -11.26 9.60 24.66
CA LEU A 71 -10.46 8.75 25.53
C LEU A 71 -11.28 8.16 26.69
N GLU A 72 -12.21 8.92 27.26
CA GLU A 72 -13.02 8.48 28.38
C GLU A 72 -14.08 7.46 27.95
N LEU A 73 -14.63 7.62 26.74
CA LEU A 73 -15.49 6.61 26.14
C LEU A 73 -14.72 5.33 25.81
N GLU A 74 -13.52 5.43 25.23
CA GLU A 74 -12.71 4.25 24.88
C GLU A 74 -12.23 3.47 26.11
N LYS A 75 -11.91 4.16 27.22
CA LYS A 75 -11.54 3.51 28.48
C LYS A 75 -12.68 2.69 29.11
N ARG A 76 -13.94 2.98 28.78
CA ARG A 76 -15.10 2.19 29.25
C ARG A 76 -15.18 0.83 28.57
N LYS A 77 -14.54 0.65 27.41
CA LYS A 77 -14.51 -0.64 26.73
C LYS A 77 -13.60 -1.61 27.50
N THR A 78 -14.03 -2.85 27.66
CA THR A 78 -13.25 -3.91 28.32
C THR A 78 -11.91 -4.13 27.61
N TRP A 79 -10.80 -4.07 28.35
CA TRP A 79 -9.46 -4.40 27.85
C TRP A 79 -9.12 -5.85 28.15
N THR A 80 -9.14 -6.70 27.12
CA THR A 80 -8.94 -8.14 27.27
C THR A 80 -7.46 -8.54 27.22
N VAL A 81 -7.17 -9.80 27.57
CA VAL A 81 -5.84 -10.41 27.41
C VAL A 81 -5.41 -10.40 25.94
N GLU A 82 -6.33 -10.68 25.02
CA GLU A 82 -6.09 -10.63 23.57
C GLU A 82 -5.62 -9.24 23.13
N TRP A 83 -6.30 -8.17 23.58
CA TRP A 83 -5.88 -6.80 23.28
C TRP A 83 -4.50 -6.47 23.86
N THR A 84 -4.19 -6.99 25.05
CA THR A 84 -2.85 -6.86 25.64
C THR A 84 -1.79 -7.52 24.76
N GLN A 85 -2.05 -8.71 24.23
CA GLN A 85 -1.12 -9.42 23.35
C GLN A 85 -0.92 -8.68 22.02
N LYS A 86 -2.02 -8.22 21.39
CA LYS A 86 -1.95 -7.46 20.13
C LYS A 86 -1.19 -6.14 20.30
N TRP A 87 -1.44 -5.40 21.39
CA TRP A 87 -0.70 -4.17 21.70
C TRP A 87 0.80 -4.42 21.93
N LYS A 88 1.14 -5.43 22.74
CA LYS A 88 2.54 -5.81 22.98
C LYS A 88 3.25 -6.21 21.69
N ARG A 89 2.59 -6.95 20.80
CA ARG A 89 3.13 -7.30 19.49
C ARG A 89 3.41 -6.06 18.64
N PHE A 90 2.46 -5.13 18.57
CA PHE A 90 2.64 -3.87 17.85
C PHE A 90 3.86 -3.09 18.37
N VAL A 91 3.92 -2.83 19.68
CA VAL A 91 5.04 -2.09 20.29
C VAL A 91 6.36 -2.85 20.14
N GLY A 92 6.34 -4.17 20.33
CA GLY A 92 7.51 -5.04 20.18
C GLY A 92 8.11 -4.97 18.78
N ASN A 93 7.28 -5.03 17.74
CA ASN A 93 7.72 -4.88 16.35
C ASN A 93 8.36 -3.51 16.11
N LYS A 94 7.82 -2.42 16.68
CA LYS A 94 8.42 -1.08 16.57
C LYS A 94 9.72 -0.94 17.35
N LYS A 95 9.87 -1.66 18.47
CA LYS A 95 11.12 -1.74 19.22
C LYS A 95 12.21 -2.46 18.44
N GLN A 96 11.89 -3.60 17.83
CA GLN A 96 12.83 -4.35 16.97
C GLN A 96 13.29 -3.53 15.76
N ALA A 97 12.39 -2.73 15.18
CA ALA A 97 12.74 -1.81 14.10
C ALA A 97 13.43 -0.51 14.58
N HIS A 98 13.82 -0.41 15.86
CA HIS A 98 14.46 0.76 16.47
C HIS A 98 13.68 2.09 16.36
N VAL A 99 12.35 2.01 16.22
CA VAL A 99 11.46 3.17 16.05
C VAL A 99 10.40 3.30 17.15
N GLN A 100 10.59 2.65 18.30
CA GLN A 100 9.64 2.72 19.42
C GLN A 100 9.42 4.16 19.93
N HIS A 101 10.47 4.98 19.93
CA HIS A 101 10.38 6.40 20.33
C HIS A 101 9.43 7.22 19.44
N ARG A 102 9.04 6.69 18.28
CA ARG A 102 8.07 7.30 17.38
C ARG A 102 6.64 6.89 17.67
N VAL A 103 6.38 5.98 18.62
CA VAL A 103 5.01 5.57 18.95
C VAL A 103 4.41 6.60 19.91
N GLU A 104 3.54 7.46 19.37
CA GLU A 104 2.83 8.49 20.12
C GLU A 104 1.52 7.98 20.69
N TRP A 105 0.98 6.91 20.11
CA TRP A 105 -0.25 6.27 20.57
C TRP A 105 -0.15 5.75 22.01
N ASN A 106 -1.18 6.05 22.79
CA ASN A 106 -1.56 5.20 23.90
C ASN A 106 -2.33 3.97 23.40
N LYS A 107 -2.46 2.95 24.27
CA LYS A 107 -3.08 1.67 23.90
C LYS A 107 -4.55 1.77 23.45
N TRP A 108 -5.28 2.79 23.93
CA TRP A 108 -6.69 3.01 23.61
C TRP A 108 -6.85 3.69 22.26
N GLU A 109 -6.01 4.68 21.94
CA GLU A 109 -5.95 5.29 20.60
C GLU A 109 -5.62 4.25 19.54
N TRP A 110 -4.63 3.38 19.82
CA TRP A 110 -4.27 2.30 18.92
C TRP A 110 -5.42 1.30 18.73
N ARG A 111 -6.13 0.94 19.80
CA ARG A 111 -7.31 0.06 19.70
C ARG A 111 -8.40 0.71 18.85
N PHE A 112 -8.75 1.95 19.15
CA PHE A 112 -9.75 2.72 18.40
C PHE A 112 -9.40 2.78 16.91
N PHE A 113 -8.13 3.00 16.58
CA PHE A 113 -7.64 2.98 15.21
C PHE A 113 -7.87 1.62 14.53
N VAL A 114 -7.43 0.53 15.17
CA VAL A 114 -7.55 -0.83 14.62
C VAL A 114 -9.00 -1.25 14.46
N GLU A 115 -9.85 -0.97 15.44
CA GLU A 115 -11.29 -1.24 15.36
C GLU A 115 -11.95 -0.41 14.24
N THR A 116 -11.61 0.88 14.13
CA THR A 116 -12.19 1.77 13.12
C THR A 116 -11.84 1.35 11.69
N CYS A 117 -10.63 0.82 11.49
CA CYS A 117 -10.17 0.38 10.18
C CYS A 117 -10.75 -0.98 9.77
N GLU A 118 -11.34 -1.76 10.68
CA GLU A 118 -11.99 -3.06 10.38
C GLU A 118 -11.15 -3.98 9.47
N ASN A 119 -9.83 -3.93 9.64
CA ASN A 119 -8.87 -4.66 8.81
C ASN A 119 -8.98 -4.40 7.30
N ARG A 120 -9.33 -3.17 6.91
CA ARG A 120 -9.43 -2.70 5.52
C ARG A 120 -8.48 -1.54 5.25
N SER A 121 -7.98 -1.43 4.03
CA SER A 121 -7.13 -0.31 3.60
C SER A 121 -7.90 0.99 3.64
N LEU A 122 -7.35 2.03 4.28
CA LEU A 122 -7.91 3.39 4.22
C LEU A 122 -7.72 4.04 2.85
N VAL A 123 -6.94 3.44 1.95
CA VAL A 123 -6.76 3.95 0.59
C VAL A 123 -7.80 3.35 -0.35
N THR A 124 -7.87 2.01 -0.41
CA THR A 124 -8.68 1.28 -1.40
C THR A 124 -9.99 0.73 -0.83
N GLY A 125 -10.14 0.65 0.49
CA GLY A 125 -11.22 -0.08 1.17
C GLY A 125 -11.09 -1.61 1.10
N TYR A 126 -10.02 -2.13 0.48
CA TYR A 126 -9.79 -3.57 0.32
C TYR A 126 -9.57 -4.24 1.68
N HIS A 127 -10.16 -5.42 1.86
CA HIS A 127 -9.99 -6.19 3.09
C HIS A 127 -8.62 -6.87 3.13
N LEU A 128 -7.84 -6.57 4.17
CA LEU A 128 -6.46 -6.98 4.31
C LEU A 128 -6.41 -8.33 5.00
N VAL A 129 -6.02 -9.41 4.32
CA VAL A 129 -6.01 -10.75 4.93
C VAL A 129 -4.58 -11.13 5.32
N GLY A 130 -4.39 -11.68 6.52
CA GLY A 130 -3.08 -12.16 6.96
C GLY A 130 -2.03 -11.04 7.12
N GLY A 131 -0.83 -11.24 6.55
CA GLY A 131 0.33 -10.35 6.67
C GLY A 131 0.27 -9.09 5.78
N GLU A 132 -0.81 -8.89 5.02
CA GLU A 132 -0.96 -7.78 4.09
C GLU A 132 -1.22 -6.42 4.77
N ALA A 133 -1.61 -6.44 6.04
CA ALA A 133 -2.02 -5.24 6.77
C ALA A 133 -0.83 -4.49 7.39
N HIS A 134 -0.60 -3.26 6.95
CA HIS A 134 0.43 -2.38 7.51
C HIS A 134 -0.18 -1.12 8.10
N ILE A 135 0.18 -0.86 9.36
CA ILE A 135 0.03 0.48 9.93
C ILE A 135 1.24 1.29 9.50
N ASP A 136 1.01 2.21 8.57
CA ASP A 136 2.03 3.10 8.02
C ASP A 136 1.79 4.55 8.43
N ARG A 137 2.86 5.35 8.40
CA ARG A 137 2.80 6.79 8.65
C ARG A 137 2.68 7.50 7.32
N VAL A 138 1.73 8.43 7.18
CA VAL A 138 1.56 9.23 5.97
C VAL A 138 2.89 9.85 5.54
N PHE A 139 3.58 10.55 6.43
CA PHE A 139 4.93 11.03 6.16
C PHE A 139 5.97 10.18 6.89
N ASN A 140 7.06 9.83 6.20
CA ASN A 140 8.12 8.97 6.73
C ASN A 140 8.89 9.62 7.89
N SER A 141 8.82 10.94 8.03
CA SER A 141 9.38 11.71 9.14
C SER A 141 8.58 11.61 10.44
N ASP A 142 7.29 11.26 10.38
CA ASP A 142 6.37 11.46 11.51
C ASP A 142 6.42 10.34 12.56
N GLY A 143 5.74 10.56 13.68
CA GLY A 143 5.39 9.54 14.66
C GLY A 143 4.19 8.68 14.22
N TYR A 144 3.98 7.56 14.90
CA TYR A 144 2.79 6.73 14.83
C TYR A 144 1.72 7.29 15.76
N GLY A 145 0.72 7.95 15.17
CA GLY A 145 -0.36 8.65 15.86
C GLY A 145 -1.65 8.63 15.05
N LEU A 146 -2.78 8.96 15.69
CA LEU A 146 -4.11 8.83 15.07
C LEU A 146 -4.25 9.70 13.82
N LYS A 147 -3.57 10.86 13.82
CA LYS A 147 -3.60 11.86 12.76
C LYS A 147 -2.45 11.73 11.77
N THR A 148 -1.58 10.75 11.94
CA THR A 148 -0.39 10.55 11.09
C THR A 148 -0.33 9.15 10.49
N CYS A 149 -1.17 8.22 10.93
CA CYS A 149 -1.17 6.84 10.46
C CYS A 149 -2.37 6.48 9.58
N ILE A 150 -2.13 5.51 8.69
CA ILE A 150 -3.13 4.84 7.86
C ILE A 150 -2.92 3.33 7.90
N LEU A 151 -4.02 2.58 7.80
CA LEU A 151 -3.96 1.13 7.56
C LEU A 151 -3.94 0.92 6.05
N ILE A 152 -2.96 0.18 5.55
CA ILE A 152 -2.69 0.10 4.12
C ILE A 152 -2.09 -1.27 3.75
N GLU A 153 -2.22 -1.67 2.49
CA GLU A 153 -1.62 -2.89 1.93
C GLU A 153 -0.08 -2.84 1.96
N SER A 154 0.58 -3.99 2.17
CA SER A 154 2.05 -4.10 2.13
C SER A 154 2.68 -3.53 0.86
N GLY A 155 2.11 -3.90 -0.31
CA GLY A 155 2.61 -3.42 -1.60
C GLY A 155 2.48 -1.91 -1.73
N LEU A 156 1.36 -1.34 -1.30
CA LEU A 156 1.12 0.09 -1.37
C LEU A 156 1.96 0.88 -0.35
N ASN A 157 2.16 0.34 0.86
CA ASN A 157 3.12 0.87 1.82
C ASN A 157 4.54 0.94 1.22
N PHE A 158 4.95 -0.13 0.55
CA PHE A 158 6.27 -0.17 -0.09
C PHE A 158 6.40 0.84 -1.23
N ALA A 159 5.37 0.95 -2.08
CA ALA A 159 5.31 1.92 -3.18
C ALA A 159 5.32 3.37 -2.69
N LYS A 160 4.50 3.67 -1.67
CA LYS A 160 4.49 4.96 -0.97
C LYS A 160 5.88 5.32 -0.44
N GLY A 161 6.63 4.35 0.06
CA GLY A 161 7.98 4.56 0.56
C GLY A 161 8.99 5.09 -0.48
N GLN A 162 8.68 5.00 -1.78
CA GLN A 162 9.51 5.54 -2.87
C GLN A 162 9.01 6.90 -3.41
N MET A 163 7.87 7.39 -2.94
CA MET A 163 7.24 8.62 -3.42
C MET A 163 7.77 9.84 -2.64
N PRO A 164 8.38 10.84 -3.31
CA PRO A 164 8.96 12.03 -2.66
C PRO A 164 7.96 12.83 -1.81
N GLU A 165 6.68 12.84 -2.18
CA GLU A 165 5.59 13.54 -1.51
C GLU A 165 5.39 13.07 -0.06
N PHE A 166 5.86 11.86 0.27
CA PHE A 166 5.74 11.27 1.60
C PHE A 166 7.04 11.29 2.41
N ALA A 167 8.12 11.85 1.86
CA ALA A 167 9.43 11.81 2.50
C ALA A 167 9.44 12.53 3.86
N SER A 168 8.83 13.72 3.92
CA SER A 168 8.83 14.56 5.12
C SER A 168 7.55 15.38 5.22
N SER A 169 7.05 15.57 6.45
CA SER A 169 5.96 16.51 6.72
C SER A 169 6.44 17.95 6.93
N HIS A 170 7.75 18.20 6.86
CA HIS A 170 8.30 19.56 6.98
C HIS A 170 7.73 20.46 5.87
N GLY A 171 7.11 21.56 6.26
CA GLY A 171 6.45 22.48 5.32
C GLY A 171 5.07 22.04 4.83
N PHE A 172 4.50 20.95 5.34
CA PHE A 172 3.11 20.57 5.05
C PHE A 172 2.14 21.62 5.60
N ARG A 173 1.33 22.21 4.73
CA ARG A 173 0.32 23.24 5.07
C ARG A 173 -1.13 22.76 4.96
N GLY A 174 -1.34 21.47 4.71
CA GLY A 174 -2.69 20.91 4.56
C GLY A 174 -3.42 20.74 5.89
N ASN A 175 -4.74 20.75 5.85
CA ASN A 175 -5.59 20.65 7.05
C ASN A 175 -5.60 19.26 7.67
N CYS A 176 -5.32 18.20 6.89
CA CYS A 176 -5.28 16.84 7.40
C CYS A 176 -4.29 15.95 6.62
N LYS A 177 -3.34 15.35 7.34
CA LYS A 177 -2.35 14.44 6.77
C LYS A 177 -2.98 13.16 6.23
N LEU A 178 -3.97 12.57 6.93
CA LEU A 178 -4.67 11.37 6.45
C LEU A 178 -5.33 11.60 5.09
N VAL A 179 -6.11 12.69 4.97
CA VAL A 179 -6.80 13.03 3.72
C VAL A 179 -5.80 13.28 2.60
N PHE A 180 -4.72 14.02 2.88
CA PHE A 180 -3.64 14.23 1.92
C PHE A 180 -3.04 12.90 1.44
N GLY A 181 -2.67 12.01 2.36
CA GLY A 181 -2.01 10.76 1.99
C GLY A 181 -2.92 9.82 1.24
N VAL A 182 -4.15 9.66 1.72
CA VAL A 182 -5.16 8.82 1.08
C VAL A 182 -5.50 9.33 -0.33
N SER A 183 -5.78 10.63 -0.50
CA SER A 183 -6.09 11.20 -1.82
C SER A 183 -4.94 11.08 -2.81
N THR A 184 -3.70 11.32 -2.36
CA THR A 184 -2.50 11.20 -3.20
C THR A 184 -2.30 9.75 -3.66
N LEU A 185 -2.44 8.78 -2.76
CA LEU A 185 -2.30 7.35 -3.10
C LEU A 185 -3.46 6.87 -3.97
N ARG A 186 -4.69 7.31 -3.72
CA ARG A 186 -5.84 7.00 -4.58
C ARG A 186 -5.64 7.51 -6.00
N ARG A 187 -5.10 8.71 -6.18
CA ARG A 187 -4.75 9.24 -7.50
C ARG A 187 -3.73 8.36 -8.21
N ALA A 188 -2.65 7.96 -7.53
CA ALA A 188 -1.63 7.08 -8.10
C ALA A 188 -2.19 5.69 -8.50
N ILE A 189 -3.10 5.14 -7.68
CA ILE A 189 -3.80 3.89 -8.02
C ILE A 189 -4.74 4.09 -9.20
N GLN A 190 -5.50 5.18 -9.24
CA GLN A 190 -6.40 5.49 -10.36
C GLN A 190 -5.63 5.64 -11.67
N GLU A 191 -4.50 6.36 -11.66
CA GLU A 191 -3.61 6.47 -12.81
C GLU A 191 -3.10 5.09 -13.27
N LEU A 192 -2.71 4.22 -12.32
CA LEU A 192 -2.35 2.84 -12.61
C LEU A 192 -3.51 2.04 -13.21
N LEU A 193 -4.71 2.17 -12.67
CA LEU A 193 -5.91 1.49 -13.18
C LEU A 193 -6.19 1.93 -14.61
N ASP A 194 -6.17 3.24 -14.88
CA ASP A 194 -6.47 3.80 -16.19
C ASP A 194 -5.41 3.43 -17.24
N GLN A 195 -4.12 3.43 -16.87
CA GLN A 195 -3.04 2.99 -17.76
C GLN A 195 -3.08 1.49 -18.07
N THR A 196 -3.56 0.67 -17.14
CA THR A 196 -3.59 -0.79 -17.31
C THR A 196 -4.87 -1.29 -17.96
N ARG A 197 -6.00 -0.60 -17.78
CA ARG A 197 -7.34 -1.01 -18.25
C ARG A 197 -7.37 -1.47 -19.73
N PRO A 198 -6.75 -0.77 -20.70
CA PRO A 198 -6.79 -1.19 -22.11
C PRO A 198 -6.10 -2.53 -22.40
N HIS A 199 -5.21 -2.98 -21.51
CA HIS A 199 -4.38 -4.15 -21.74
C HIS A 199 -4.89 -5.39 -21.00
N ARG A 200 -5.78 -5.24 -20.02
CA ARG A 200 -6.19 -6.32 -19.11
C ARG A 200 -6.89 -7.50 -19.78
N ALA A 201 -7.77 -7.23 -20.76
CA ALA A 201 -8.48 -8.29 -21.48
C ALA A 201 -7.53 -9.25 -22.21
N ASP A 202 -6.33 -8.79 -22.58
CA ASP A 202 -5.30 -9.56 -23.25
C ASP A 202 -4.17 -10.00 -22.31
N TRP A 203 -4.23 -9.76 -21.00
CA TRP A 203 -3.11 -10.07 -20.08
C TRP A 203 -2.76 -11.55 -20.06
N SER A 204 -3.75 -12.45 -20.00
CA SER A 204 -3.48 -13.90 -20.06
C SER A 204 -2.93 -14.35 -21.40
N LYS A 205 -3.20 -13.62 -22.49
CA LYS A 205 -2.68 -13.88 -23.84
C LYS A 205 -1.25 -13.34 -23.98
N GLN A 206 -1.00 -12.12 -23.52
CA GLN A 206 0.32 -11.51 -23.50
C GLN A 206 1.26 -12.28 -22.57
N LEU A 207 0.79 -12.71 -21.40
CA LEU A 207 1.56 -13.55 -20.47
C LEU A 207 1.94 -14.89 -21.10
N ARG A 208 0.99 -15.55 -21.80
CA ARG A 208 1.28 -16.76 -22.57
C ARG A 208 2.33 -16.50 -23.66
N GLN A 209 2.18 -15.41 -24.41
CA GLN A 209 3.14 -15.02 -25.43
C GLN A 209 4.54 -14.74 -24.86
N PHE A 210 4.65 -14.15 -23.66
CA PHE A 210 5.93 -13.94 -22.97
C PHE A 210 6.56 -15.24 -22.44
N LYS A 211 5.73 -16.18 -21.98
CA LYS A 211 6.19 -17.52 -21.57
C LYS A 211 6.69 -18.36 -22.76
N GLU A 212 6.07 -18.17 -23.93
CA GLU A 212 6.44 -18.84 -25.18
C GLU A 212 7.63 -18.15 -25.89
N ASP A 213 7.72 -16.82 -25.82
CA ASP A 213 8.82 -16.00 -26.33
C ASP A 213 9.20 -14.95 -25.28
N ARG A 214 10.34 -15.15 -24.61
CA ARG A 214 10.87 -14.25 -23.57
C ARG A 214 11.04 -12.79 -24.02
N TYR A 215 11.15 -12.55 -25.32
CA TYR A 215 11.38 -11.22 -25.88
C TYR A 215 10.49 -10.95 -27.11
N PRO A 216 9.15 -10.92 -26.97
CA PRO A 216 8.23 -10.77 -28.08
C PRO A 216 8.33 -9.39 -28.75
N TRP A 217 8.96 -8.41 -28.08
CA TRP A 217 9.32 -7.12 -28.65
C TRP A 217 10.54 -7.19 -29.57
N LYS A 218 11.48 -8.14 -29.41
CA LYS A 218 12.60 -8.32 -30.35
C LYS A 218 12.11 -8.69 -31.73
N GLN A 219 11.01 -9.44 -31.84
CA GLN A 219 10.39 -9.74 -33.13
C GLN A 219 9.79 -8.51 -33.83
N LYS A 220 9.51 -7.44 -33.09
CA LYS A 220 9.00 -6.17 -33.62
C LYS A 220 10.12 -5.18 -33.99
N LEU A 221 11.36 -5.45 -33.57
CA LEU A 221 12.51 -4.64 -33.98
C LEU A 221 12.90 -4.96 -35.44
N PRO A 222 13.42 -3.98 -36.20
CA PRO A 222 14.10 -4.25 -37.47
C PRO A 222 15.22 -5.28 -37.26
N VAL A 223 15.50 -6.10 -38.28
CA VAL A 223 16.37 -7.29 -38.17
C VAL A 223 17.75 -6.94 -37.63
N GLU A 224 18.29 -5.79 -38.02
CA GLU A 224 19.57 -5.27 -37.57
C GLU A 224 19.64 -4.88 -36.07
N TYR A 225 18.51 -4.89 -35.34
CA TYR A 225 18.46 -4.57 -33.91
C TYR A 225 18.06 -5.77 -33.03
N ARG A 226 17.95 -6.98 -33.59
CA ARG A 226 17.43 -8.18 -32.88
C ARG A 226 18.45 -8.94 -32.04
N HIS A 227 19.66 -8.41 -31.84
CA HIS A 227 20.74 -9.06 -31.08
C HIS A 227 20.35 -9.32 -29.61
#